data_AF-A0A223E9G2-F1
#
_entry.id   AF-A0A223E9G2-F1
#
_cell.length_a   1.000
_cell.length_b   1.000
_cell.length_c   1.000
_cell.angle_alpha   90.00
_cell.angle_beta   90.00
_cell.angle_gamma   90.00
#
_symmetry.space_group_name_H-M   'P 1'
#
loop_
_entity.id
_entity.type
_entity.pdbx_description
1 polymer ?
#
loop_
_entity_poly.entity_id
_entity_poly.type
_entity_poly.pdbx_seq_one_letter_code
_entity_poly.pdbx_strand_id
1 'polypeptide(L)'
;MYIKYSSGFMIASLIQAAIIAFAEDAGLSHLGAKLTLTQLLIHILAGQVVGYILLFIIRKMNIAQRLNTFVIGVIWGMIVWAGLIPINAAQGKVKLPWEAGIGTVISSVLAFVIFGVIATHTIKYFGDQ
;
A
#
# COMPACT_ATOMS: atom_id res chain seq x y z
N MET A 1 -11.46 18.74 4.63
CA MET A 1 -10.08 18.49 4.15
C MET A 1 -9.69 17.01 4.27
N TYR A 2 -9.80 16.39 5.46
CA TYR A 2 -9.40 14.98 5.69
C TYR A 2 -10.14 13.94 4.83
N ILE A 3 -11.41 14.17 4.50
CA ILE A 3 -12.24 13.27 3.69
C ILE A 3 -11.65 13.06 2.28
N LYS A 4 -11.07 14.11 1.66
CA LYS A 4 -10.46 14.00 0.33
C LYS A 4 -9.26 13.04 0.34
N TYR A 5 -8.43 13.11 1.41
CA TYR A 5 -7.34 12.16 1.61
C TYR A 5 -7.86 10.74 1.88
N SER A 6 -8.90 10.58 2.70
CA SER A 6 -9.48 9.26 3.00
C SER A 6 -9.95 8.55 1.73
N SER A 7 -10.63 9.26 0.84
CA SER A 7 -11.09 8.71 -0.44
C SER A 7 -9.92 8.24 -1.30
N GLY A 8 -8.86 9.04 -1.43
CA GLY A 8 -7.68 8.64 -2.19
C GLY A 8 -6.95 7.44 -1.58
N PHE A 9 -6.81 7.38 -0.24
CA PHE A 9 -6.23 6.23 0.44
C PHE A 9 -7.09 4.98 0.29
N MET A 10 -8.42 5.12 0.30
CA MET A 10 -9.35 4.02 0.10
C MET A 10 -9.20 3.45 -1.31
N ILE A 11 -9.17 4.32 -2.34
CA ILE A 11 -8.96 3.92 -3.73
C ILE A 11 -7.60 3.23 -3.88
N ALA A 12 -6.54 3.78 -3.29
CA ALA A 12 -5.22 3.17 -3.30
C ALA A 12 -5.24 1.76 -2.69
N SER A 13 -5.90 1.56 -1.54
CA SER A 13 -6.03 0.27 -0.89
C SER A 13 -6.83 -0.74 -1.71
N LEU A 14 -7.92 -0.30 -2.35
CA LEU A 14 -8.73 -1.15 -3.22
C LEU A 14 -7.94 -1.61 -4.44
N ILE A 15 -7.20 -0.69 -5.08
CA ILE A 15 -6.34 -1.02 -6.22
C ILE A 15 -5.23 -2.00 -5.79
N GLN A 16 -4.59 -1.75 -4.64
CA GLN A 16 -3.59 -2.67 -4.09
C GLN A 16 -4.17 -4.07 -3.85
N ALA A 17 -5.34 -4.17 -3.23
CA ALA A 17 -6.02 -5.44 -2.99
C ALA A 17 -6.37 -6.14 -4.32
N ALA A 18 -6.86 -5.39 -5.31
CA ALA A 18 -7.19 -5.92 -6.63
C ALA A 18 -5.96 -6.48 -7.36
N ILE A 19 -4.81 -5.81 -7.29
CA ILE A 19 -3.55 -6.29 -7.89
C ILE A 19 -3.14 -7.62 -7.26
N ILE A 20 -3.22 -7.73 -5.92
CA ILE A 20 -2.87 -8.96 -5.21
C ILE A 20 -3.86 -10.08 -5.56
N ALA A 21 -5.16 -9.79 -5.55
CA ALA A 21 -6.21 -10.75 -5.91
C ALA A 21 -6.01 -11.31 -7.32
N PHE A 22 -5.78 -10.41 -8.28
CA PHE A 22 -5.57 -10.77 -9.67
C PHE A 22 -4.30 -11.59 -9.85
N ALA A 23 -3.20 -11.23 -9.16
CA ALA A 23 -1.98 -12.00 -9.22
C ALA A 23 -2.13 -13.42 -8.66
N GLU A 24 -2.94 -13.61 -7.61
CA GLU A 24 -3.26 -14.94 -7.09
C GLU A 24 -4.15 -15.74 -8.04
N ASP A 25 -5.21 -15.12 -8.58
CA ASP A 25 -6.13 -15.77 -9.53
C ASP A 25 -5.43 -16.18 -10.83
N ALA A 26 -4.52 -15.33 -11.34
CA ALA A 26 -3.69 -15.62 -12.49
C ALA A 26 -2.56 -16.64 -12.23
N GLY A 27 -2.40 -17.11 -10.99
CA GLY A 27 -1.34 -18.05 -10.60
C GLY A 27 0.08 -17.45 -10.60
N LEU A 28 0.20 -16.12 -10.67
CA LEU A 28 1.48 -15.40 -10.62
C LEU A 28 1.99 -15.21 -9.18
N SER A 29 1.12 -15.35 -8.19
CA SER A 29 1.39 -15.14 -6.77
C SER A 29 0.82 -16.28 -5.93
N HIS A 30 1.54 -16.64 -4.87
CA HIS A 30 1.14 -17.64 -3.88
C HIS A 30 1.22 -17.09 -2.45
N LEU A 31 0.85 -15.82 -2.29
CA LEU A 31 0.82 -15.10 -1.01
C LEU A 31 -0.17 -15.77 -0.03
N GLY A 32 -1.21 -16.40 -0.55
CA GLY A 32 -2.27 -17.06 0.22
C GLY A 32 -3.27 -16.06 0.82
N ALA A 33 -3.37 -14.88 0.23
CA ALA A 33 -4.18 -13.78 0.74
C ALA A 33 -5.69 -14.07 0.55
N LYS A 34 -6.39 -14.31 1.67
CA LYS A 34 -7.84 -14.52 1.65
C LYS A 34 -8.60 -13.19 1.73
N LEU A 35 -9.12 -12.71 0.59
CA LEU A 35 -9.94 -11.50 0.51
C LEU A 35 -11.41 -11.76 0.88
N THR A 36 -11.66 -12.19 2.11
CA THR A 36 -13.02 -12.12 2.67
C THR A 36 -13.43 -10.67 2.89
N LEU A 37 -14.74 -10.39 2.97
CA LEU A 37 -15.24 -9.03 3.21
C LEU A 37 -14.60 -8.37 4.45
N THR A 38 -14.49 -9.12 5.56
CA THR A 38 -13.87 -8.62 6.79
C THR A 38 -12.39 -8.31 6.61
N GLN A 39 -11.64 -9.15 5.89
CA GLN A 39 -10.23 -8.90 5.60
C GLN A 39 -10.04 -7.70 4.67
N LEU A 40 -10.94 -7.52 3.70
CA LEU A 40 -10.93 -6.35 2.82
C LEU A 40 -11.20 -5.05 3.62
N LEU A 41 -12.15 -5.06 4.55
CA LEU A 41 -12.40 -3.92 5.43
C LEU A 41 -11.18 -3.59 6.30
N ILE A 42 -10.55 -4.60 6.92
CA ILE A 42 -9.32 -4.42 7.70
C ILE A 42 -8.20 -3.87 6.81
N HIS A 43 -8.05 -4.37 5.59
CA HIS A 43 -7.06 -3.89 4.63
C HIS A 43 -7.26 -2.42 4.26
N ILE A 44 -8.50 -2.01 4.00
CA ILE A 44 -8.84 -0.61 3.73
C ILE A 44 -8.50 0.25 4.95
N LEU A 45 -8.86 -0.16 6.16
CA LEU A 45 -8.57 0.57 7.40
C LEU A 45 -7.05 0.68 7.65
N ALA A 46 -6.30 -0.39 7.44
CA ALA A 46 -4.84 -0.35 7.54
C ALA A 46 -4.24 0.63 6.53
N GLY A 47 -4.75 0.64 5.30
CA GLY A 47 -4.37 1.61 4.28
C GLY A 47 -4.69 3.06 4.65
N GLN A 48 -5.82 3.31 5.32
CA GLN A 48 -6.12 4.64 5.88
C GLN A 48 -5.05 5.08 6.89
N VAL A 49 -4.72 4.20 7.85
CA VAL A 49 -3.72 4.49 8.89
C VAL A 49 -2.37 4.82 8.25
N VAL A 50 -1.91 3.96 7.35
CA VAL A 50 -0.64 4.14 6.63
C VAL A 50 -0.64 5.42 5.78
N GLY A 51 -1.74 5.71 5.07
CA GLY A 51 -1.89 6.94 4.31
C GLY A 51 -1.81 8.21 5.17
N TYR A 52 -2.42 8.18 6.37
CA TYR A 52 -2.32 9.29 7.31
C TYR A 52 -0.95 9.44 7.94
N ILE A 53 -0.22 8.36 8.19
CA ILE A 53 1.18 8.43 8.60
C ILE A 53 2.00 9.13 7.52
N LEU A 54 1.82 8.78 6.24
CA LEU A 54 2.50 9.46 5.13
C LEU A 54 2.13 10.95 5.06
N LEU A 55 0.85 11.30 5.22
CA LEU A 55 0.40 12.69 5.26
C LEU A 55 1.11 13.48 6.36
N PHE A 56 1.21 12.89 7.56
CA PHE A 56 1.92 13.52 8.68
C PHE A 56 3.40 13.75 8.36
N ILE A 57 4.08 12.75 7.79
CA ILE A 57 5.49 12.83 7.38
C ILE A 57 5.70 13.94 6.35
N ILE A 58 4.91 13.95 5.26
CA ILE A 58 5.03 14.97 4.19
C ILE A 58 4.78 16.38 4.74
N ARG A 59 3.83 16.55 5.65
CA ARG A 59 3.55 17.86 6.27
C ARG A 59 4.66 18.34 7.19
N LYS A 60 5.38 17.44 7.86
CA LYS A 60 6.43 17.78 8.82
C LYS A 60 7.83 17.91 8.19
N MET A 61 8.08 17.24 7.06
CA MET A 61 9.39 17.21 6.43
C MET A 61 9.43 18.06 5.16
N ASN A 62 10.08 19.23 5.23
CA ASN A 62 10.28 20.13 4.08
C ASN A 62 10.90 19.44 2.85
N ILE A 63 11.79 18.47 3.08
CA ILE A 63 12.42 17.67 2.01
C ILE A 63 11.35 16.88 1.25
N ALA A 64 10.44 16.20 1.96
CA ALA A 64 9.39 15.40 1.35
C ALA A 64 8.39 16.26 0.54
N GLN A 65 8.18 17.52 0.93
CA GLN A 65 7.34 18.43 0.14
C GLN A 65 7.95 18.73 -1.23
N ARG A 66 9.27 18.88 -1.31
CA ARG A 66 9.99 19.26 -2.54
C ARG A 66 10.34 18.08 -3.46
N LEU A 67 10.42 16.87 -2.92
CA LEU A 67 10.76 15.67 -3.70
C LEU A 67 9.65 15.27 -4.69
N ASN A 68 10.02 14.55 -5.75
CA ASN A 68 9.05 14.05 -6.73
C ASN A 68 8.05 13.07 -6.07
N THR A 69 6.75 13.23 -6.39
CA THR A 69 5.64 12.36 -5.95
C THR A 69 5.94 10.87 -6.14
N PHE A 70 6.50 10.50 -7.30
CA PHE A 70 6.83 9.12 -7.62
C PHE A 70 7.92 8.57 -6.69
N VAL A 71 8.97 9.35 -6.43
CA VAL A 71 10.09 8.93 -5.57
C VAL A 71 9.61 8.66 -4.14
N ILE A 72 8.83 9.58 -3.56
CA ILE A 72 8.27 9.41 -2.22
C ILE A 72 7.32 8.21 -2.20
N GLY A 73 6.47 8.06 -3.23
CA GLY A 73 5.52 6.96 -3.33
C GLY A 73 6.19 5.60 -3.40
N VAL A 74 7.26 5.45 -4.19
CA VAL A 74 8.04 4.21 -4.28
C VAL A 74 8.69 3.90 -2.93
N ILE A 75 9.40 4.87 -2.32
CA ILE A 75 10.06 4.68 -1.02
C ILE A 75 9.03 4.29 0.05
N TRP A 76 7.90 5.00 0.10
CA TRP A 76 6.84 4.71 1.06
C TRP A 76 6.23 3.33 0.84
N GLY A 77 5.90 2.98 -0.41
CA GLY A 77 5.39 1.65 -0.75
C GLY A 77 6.34 0.54 -0.31
N MET A 78 7.64 0.71 -0.53
CA MET A 78 8.66 -0.25 -0.09
C MET A 78 8.76 -0.37 1.44
N ILE A 79 8.70 0.75 2.18
CA ILE A 79 8.70 0.75 3.64
C ILE A 79 7.48 -0.02 4.18
N VAL A 80 6.30 0.28 3.63
CA VAL A 80 5.05 -0.33 4.06
C VAL A 80 5.02 -1.81 3.70
N TRP A 81 5.53 -2.20 2.54
CA TRP A 81 5.69 -3.60 2.13
C TRP A 81 6.61 -4.35 3.10
N ALA A 82 7.80 -3.79 3.37
CA ALA A 82 8.80 -4.39 4.25
C ALA A 82 8.32 -4.48 5.72
N GLY A 83 7.42 -3.60 6.16
CA GLY A 83 6.82 -3.65 7.49
C GLY A 83 5.62 -4.60 7.58
N LEU A 84 4.61 -4.41 6.73
CA LEU A 84 3.32 -5.09 6.87
C LEU A 84 3.34 -6.55 6.41
N ILE A 85 4.15 -6.89 5.39
CA ILE A 85 4.21 -8.28 4.91
C ILE A 85 4.74 -9.23 5.99
N PRO A 86 5.89 -8.97 6.65
CA PRO A 86 6.37 -9.81 7.74
C PRO A 86 5.39 -9.89 8.91
N ILE A 87 4.75 -8.77 9.27
CA ILE A 87 3.75 -8.75 10.35
C ILE A 87 2.56 -9.66 10.02
N ASN A 88 2.02 -9.57 8.81
CA ASN A 88 0.91 -10.41 8.38
C ASN A 88 1.32 -11.89 8.26
N ALA A 89 2.56 -12.17 7.86
CA ALA A 89 3.08 -13.53 7.80
C ALA A 89 3.27 -14.14 9.20
N ALA A 90 3.79 -13.37 10.16
CA ALA A 90 3.90 -13.78 11.56
C ALA A 90 2.53 -14.06 12.20
N GLN A 91 1.47 -13.42 11.73
CA GLN A 91 0.08 -13.69 12.12
C GLN A 91 -0.55 -14.89 11.38
N GLY A 92 0.20 -15.58 10.52
CA GLY A 92 -0.29 -16.72 9.74
C GLY A 92 -1.31 -16.35 8.67
N LYS A 93 -1.47 -15.07 8.32
CA LYS A 93 -2.45 -14.59 7.34
C LYS A 93 -1.97 -14.78 5.90
N VAL A 94 -0.67 -14.72 5.69
CA VAL A 94 -0.01 -14.81 4.38
C VAL A 94 1.29 -15.58 4.50
N LYS A 95 1.80 -16.10 3.40
CA LYS A 95 3.18 -16.60 3.31
C LYS A 95 4.14 -15.44 3.02
N LEU A 96 5.39 -15.59 3.44
CA LEU A 96 6.42 -14.61 3.07
C LEU A 96 6.65 -14.66 1.55
N PRO A 97 6.65 -13.51 0.85
CA PRO A 97 6.76 -13.49 -0.61
C PRO A 97 8.01 -14.18 -1.14
N TRP A 98 9.15 -14.06 -0.43
CA TRP A 98 10.40 -14.70 -0.82
C TRP A 98 10.41 -16.22 -0.60
N GLU A 99 9.53 -16.75 0.24
CA GLU A 99 9.31 -18.20 0.39
C GLU A 99 8.29 -18.73 -0.64
N ALA A 100 7.36 -17.86 -1.05
CA ALA A 100 6.30 -18.16 -2.00
C ALA A 100 6.71 -17.98 -3.48
N GLY A 101 7.94 -17.56 -3.75
CA GLY A 101 8.51 -17.45 -5.09
C GLY A 101 8.55 -16.03 -5.67
N ILE A 102 9.34 -15.85 -6.74
CA ILE A 102 9.67 -14.53 -7.29
C ILE A 102 8.44 -13.76 -7.83
N GLY A 103 7.45 -14.46 -8.38
CA GLY A 103 6.21 -13.84 -8.86
C GLY A 103 5.42 -13.18 -7.72
N THR A 104 5.39 -13.82 -6.54
CA THR A 104 4.80 -13.28 -5.31
C THR A 104 5.55 -12.04 -4.81
N VAL A 105 6.88 -12.02 -4.90
CA VAL A 105 7.69 -10.84 -4.56
C VAL A 105 7.35 -9.69 -5.50
N ILE A 106 7.40 -9.90 -6.81
CA ILE A 106 7.19 -8.85 -7.82
C ILE A 106 5.78 -8.27 -7.72
N SER A 107 4.75 -9.12 -7.69
CA SER A 107 3.35 -8.68 -7.62
C SER A 107 3.04 -7.94 -6.33
N SER A 108 3.53 -8.41 -5.17
CA SER A 108 3.32 -7.73 -3.89
C SER A 108 4.08 -6.41 -3.82
N VAL A 109 5.34 -6.34 -4.25
CA VAL A 109 6.09 -5.08 -4.32
C VAL A 109 5.37 -4.08 -5.21
N LEU A 110 4.93 -4.50 -6.41
CA LEU A 110 4.19 -3.65 -7.34
C LEU A 110 2.91 -3.09 -6.71
N ALA A 111 2.12 -3.94 -6.03
CA ALA A 111 0.89 -3.54 -5.38
C ALA A 111 1.12 -2.43 -4.33
N PHE A 112 2.16 -2.58 -3.49
CA PHE A 112 2.49 -1.60 -2.45
C PHE A 112 3.12 -0.32 -3.02
N VAL A 113 3.93 -0.42 -4.08
CA VAL A 113 4.45 0.75 -4.79
C VAL A 113 3.31 1.57 -5.40
N ILE A 114 2.35 0.91 -6.06
CA ILE A 114 1.17 1.58 -6.62
C ILE A 114 0.37 2.28 -5.52
N PHE A 115 0.14 1.60 -4.38
CA PHE A 115 -0.48 2.23 -3.21
C PHE A 115 0.27 3.50 -2.78
N GLY A 116 1.60 3.41 -2.61
CA GLY A 116 2.42 4.53 -2.16
C GLY A 116 2.39 5.72 -3.12
N VAL A 117 2.44 5.48 -4.43
CA VAL A 117 2.34 6.52 -5.47
C VAL A 117 0.99 7.22 -5.43
N ILE A 118 -0.12 6.47 -5.39
CA ILE A 118 -1.47 7.05 -5.33
C ILE A 118 -1.67 7.83 -4.03
N ALA A 119 -1.24 7.29 -2.89
CA ALA A 119 -1.34 7.96 -1.60
C ALA A 119 -0.54 9.27 -1.58
N THR A 120 0.71 9.25 -2.08
CA THR A 120 1.53 10.47 -2.18
C THR A 120 0.91 11.49 -3.12
N HIS A 121 0.43 11.06 -4.28
CA HIS A 121 -0.22 11.94 -5.24
C HIS A 121 -1.45 12.60 -4.65
N THR A 122 -2.30 11.83 -3.96
CA THR A 122 -3.47 12.34 -3.22
C THR A 122 -3.06 13.42 -2.21
N ILE A 123 -1.99 13.19 -1.47
CA ILE A 123 -1.51 14.12 -0.44
C ILE A 123 -1.05 15.44 -1.06
N LYS A 124 -0.24 15.39 -2.12
CA LYS A 124 0.29 16.59 -2.76
C LYS A 124 -0.80 17.36 -3.50
N TYR A 125 -1.61 16.67 -4.30
CA TYR A 125 -2.69 17.29 -5.06
C TYR A 125 -3.69 18.05 -4.19
N PHE A 126 -4.08 17.51 -3.03
CA PHE A 126 -4.99 18.19 -2.09
C PHE A 126 -4.28 18.99 -0.99
N GLY A 127 -2.95 18.91 -0.89
CA GLY A 127 -2.14 19.69 0.04
C GLY A 127 -1.70 21.03 -0.54
N ASP A 128 -1.65 21.13 -1.87
CA ASP A 128 -1.30 22.34 -2.63
C ASP A 128 -2.52 23.27 -2.88
N GLN A 129 -3.71 22.90 -2.35
CA GLN A 129 -4.94 23.70 -2.35
C GLN A 129 -5.25 24.23 -0.96
#